data_AF-A0A920M6F9-F1
#
_entry.id   AF-A0A920M6F9-F1
#
_cell.length_a   1.000
_cell.length_b   1.000
_cell.length_c   1.000
_cell.angle_alpha   90.00
_cell.angle_beta   90.00
_cell.angle_gamma   90.00
#
_symmetry.space_group_name_H-M   'P 1'
#
loop_
_entity.id
_entity.type
_entity.pdbx_description
1 polymer ?
#
loop_
_entity_poly.entity_id
_entity_poly.type
_entity_poly.pdbx_seq_one_letter_code
_entity_poly.pdbx_strand_id
1 'polypeptide(L)' 'MTRYLVENRIDSPKDISGFDYDGYKYSKSESTEYSPVFLRKA' A
#
# COMPACT_ATOMS: atom_id res chain seq x y z
N MET A 1 2.14 5.56 5.35
CA MET A 1 2.97 4.90 4.32
C MET A 1 4.45 4.78 4.71
N THR A 2 5.23 5.86 4.82
CA THR A 2 6.68 5.78 5.14
C THR A 2 6.99 4.97 6.40
N ARG A 3 6.20 5.16 7.47
CA ARG A 3 6.30 4.36 8.69
C ARG A 3 6.14 2.86 8.44
N TYR A 4 5.10 2.47 7.70
CA TYR A 4 4.82 1.07 7.35
C TYR A 4 5.97 0.45 6.57
N LEU A 5 6.56 1.18 5.61
CA LEU A 5 7.70 0.71 4.83
C LEU A 5 8.90 0.36 5.73
N VAL A 6 9.21 1.23 6.70
CA VAL A 6 10.34 1.04 7.61
C VAL A 6 10.08 -0.08 8.62
N GLU A 7 8.89 -0.12 9.23
CA GLU A 7 8.53 -1.13 10.24
C GLU A 7 8.52 -2.55 9.64
N ASN A 8 8.07 -2.68 8.39
CA ASN A 8 7.98 -3.97 7.70
C ASN A 8 9.20 -4.28 6.81
N ARG A 9 10.22 -3.41 6.79
CA ARG A 9 11.43 -3.55 5.96
C ARG A 9 11.10 -3.85 4.50
N ILE A 10 10.21 -3.05 3.94
CA ILE A 10 9.73 -3.21 2.56
C ILE A 10 10.83 -2.76 1.61
N ASP A 11 11.40 -3.72 0.87
CA ASP A 11 12.47 -3.47 -0.12
C ASP A 11 11.96 -3.58 -1.57
N SER A 12 10.71 -4.02 -1.78
CA SER A 12 10.11 -4.19 -3.10
C SER A 12 8.76 -3.47 -3.20
N PRO A 13 8.47 -2.78 -4.33
CA PRO A 13 7.17 -2.16 -4.56
C PRO A 13 5.99 -3.11 -4.48
N LYS A 14 6.19 -4.42 -4.71
CA LYS A 14 5.11 -5.42 -4.64
C LYS A 14 4.62 -5.64 -3.21
N ASP A 15 5.49 -5.47 -2.23
CA ASP A 15 5.22 -5.78 -0.83
C ASP A 15 4.42 -4.65 -0.15
N ILE A 16 4.35 -3.46 -0.78
CA ILE A 16 3.55 -2.33 -0.28
C ILE A 16 2.04 -2.59 -0.35
N SER A 17 1.61 -3.58 -1.14
CA SER A 17 0.18 -3.93 -1.32
C SER A 17 -0.51 -4.38 -0.03
N GLY A 18 0.25 -4.71 1.02
CA GLY A 18 -0.27 -5.03 2.35
C GLY A 18 -0.57 -3.81 3.24
N PHE A 19 -0.35 -2.57 2.77
CA PHE A 19 -0.61 -1.38 3.57
C PHE A 19 -2.11 -1.18 3.85
N ASP A 20 -2.46 -1.10 5.15
CA ASP A 20 -3.84 -1.04 5.64
C ASP A 20 -4.08 -0.06 6.80
N TYR A 21 -3.13 0.86 7.06
CA TYR A 21 -3.23 1.79 8.19
C TYR A 21 -4.35 2.81 7.98
N ASP A 22 -4.90 3.34 9.08
CA ASP A 22 -5.90 4.43 9.07
C ASP A 22 -7.09 4.18 8.11
N GLY A 23 -7.47 2.91 7.95
CA GLY A 23 -8.60 2.49 7.11
C GLY A 23 -8.32 2.52 5.60
N TYR A 24 -7.07 2.66 5.17
CA TYR A 24 -6.67 2.46 3.78
C TYR A 24 -6.77 0.97 3.39
N LYS A 25 -7.03 0.70 2.11
CA LYS A 25 -7.05 -0.64 1.54
C LYS A 25 -6.52 -0.62 0.11
N TYR A 26 -5.67 -1.58 -0.22
CA TYR A 26 -5.14 -1.75 -1.57
C TYR A 26 -6.24 -2.10 -2.60
N SER A 27 -6.29 -1.36 -3.70
CA SER A 27 -7.21 -1.57 -4.83
C SER A 27 -6.49 -2.25 -5.98
N LYS A 28 -6.55 -3.58 -6.04
CA LYS A 28 -5.88 -4.37 -7.10
C LYS A 28 -6.38 -4.02 -8.50
N SER A 29 -7.65 -3.61 -8.65
CA SER A 29 -8.25 -3.26 -9.93
C SER A 29 -7.73 -1.93 -10.50
N GLU A 30 -7.34 -1.00 -9.64
CA GLU A 30 -6.88 0.34 -10.05
C GLU A 30 -5.36 0.49 -9.93
N SER A 31 -4.69 -0.51 -9.37
CA SER A 31 -3.23 -0.50 -9.19
C SER A 31 -2.50 -1.04 -10.41
N THR A 32 -1.37 -0.42 -10.73
CA THR A 32 -0.37 -0.94 -11.68
C THR A 32 0.93 -1.25 -10.97
N GLU A 33 1.89 -1.86 -11.67
CA GLU A 33 3.20 -2.25 -11.10
C GLU A 33 3.95 -1.07 -10.46
N TYR A 34 3.85 0.12 -11.05
CA TYR A 34 4.55 1.32 -10.59
C TYR A 34 3.64 2.34 -9.92
N SER A 35 2.32 2.09 -9.90
CA SER A 35 1.33 2.98 -9.30
C SER A 35 0.31 2.18 -8.48
N PRO A 36 0.67 1.77 -7.24
CA PRO A 36 -0.28 1.14 -6.33
C PRO A 36 -1.30 2.16 -5.82
N VAL A 37 -2.58 1.81 -5.89
CA VAL A 37 -3.71 2.65 -5.46
C VAL A 37 -4.29 2.11 -4.16
N PHE A 38 -4.46 3.01 -3.19
CA PHE A 38 -5.05 2.71 -1.89
C PHE A 38 -6.30 3.56 -1.69
N LEU A 39 -7.43 2.91 -1.48
CA LEU A 39 -8.71 3.56 -1.23
C LEU A 39 -8.94 3.64 0.28
N ARG A 40 -9.54 4.74 0.74
CA ARG A 40 -10.01 4.89 2.12
C ARG A 40 -11.50 5.20 2.07
N LYS A 41 -12.31 4.50 2.86
CA LYS A 41 -13.70 4.89 3.06
C LYS A 41 -13.73 6.15 3.92
N ALA A 42 -14.50 7.16 3.49
CA ALA A 42 -14.78 8.36 4.27
C ALA A 42 -15.70 8.04 5.45
#